data_AF-A0A920T6Y0-F1
#
_entry.id   AF-A0A920T6Y0-F1
#
_cell.length_a   1.000
_cell.length_b   1.000
_cell.length_c   1.000
_cell.angle_alpha   90.00
_cell.angle_beta   90.00
_cell.angle_gamma   90.00
#
_symmetry.space_group_name_H-M   'P 1'
#
loop_
_entity.id
_entity.type
_entity.pdbx_description
1 polymer ?
#
loop_
_entity_poly.entity_id
_entity_poly.type
_entity_poly.pdbx_seq_one_letter_code
_entity_poly.pdbx_strand_id
1 'polypeptide(L)'
;MGGIKIFSSKDKYKKPQKYNNVTNLENGIWEKLFINVEPLIDQYVCKEYLLGMRTLPIPKDRFPEFDSISPLVENSTEWELAPVAGFLDETLYFYLNANRKFPVTDIIRQSPRFDEKYSGVIIQMKLAMFQT
;
A
#
# COMPACT_ATOMS: atom_id res chain seq x y z
N MET A 1 15.50 22.09 3.02
CA MET A 1 14.20 21.56 2.54
C MET A 1 14.49 20.32 1.73
N GLY A 2 14.43 19.13 2.35
CA GLY A 2 14.59 17.87 1.62
C GLY A 2 13.27 17.56 0.91
N GLY A 3 13.29 17.40 -0.40
CA GLY A 3 12.12 16.95 -1.16
C GLY A 3 11.81 15.47 -0.88
N ILE A 4 10.62 15.03 -1.28
CA ILE A 4 10.29 13.60 -1.30
C ILE A 4 11.29 12.89 -2.23
N LYS A 5 11.95 11.84 -1.74
CA LYS A 5 12.81 11.01 -2.58
C LYS A 5 11.97 10.25 -3.61
N ILE A 6 12.31 10.44 -4.88
CA ILE A 6 11.78 9.70 -6.03
C ILE A 6 12.85 8.68 -6.44
N PHE A 7 12.47 7.41 -6.58
CA PHE A 7 13.37 6.31 -6.90
C PHE A 7 13.34 5.99 -8.39
N SER A 8 14.52 5.84 -8.99
CA SER A 8 14.70 5.41 -10.36
C SER A 8 15.16 3.96 -10.47
N SER A 9 15.28 3.45 -11.69
CA SER A 9 15.87 2.12 -11.96
C SER A 9 17.33 1.98 -11.49
N LYS A 10 18.03 3.10 -11.26
CA LYS A 10 19.41 3.13 -10.73
C LYS A 10 19.46 3.07 -9.20
N ASP A 11 18.34 3.29 -8.52
CA ASP A 11 18.25 3.29 -7.06
C ASP A 11 17.93 1.89 -6.50
N LYS A 12 18.22 1.70 -5.22
CA LYS A 12 17.70 0.56 -4.45
C LYS A 12 16.23 0.80 -4.09
N TYR A 13 15.34 0.60 -5.06
CA TYR A 13 13.89 0.80 -4.90
C TYR A 13 13.16 -0.42 -4.34
N LYS A 14 13.64 -1.64 -4.59
CA LYS A 14 13.02 -2.88 -4.08
C LYS A 14 13.17 -2.96 -2.56
N LYS A 15 12.07 -3.15 -1.86
CA LYS A 15 12.04 -3.23 -0.40
C LYS A 15 11.03 -4.29 0.03
N PRO A 16 11.46 -5.55 0.24
CA PRO A 16 10.58 -6.60 0.76
C PRO A 16 9.90 -6.17 2.06
N GLN A 17 8.63 -6.55 2.22
CA GLN A 17 7.89 -6.28 3.44
C GLN A 17 8.52 -7.04 4.60
N LYS A 18 8.79 -6.35 5.71
CA LYS A 18 9.16 -7.00 6.97
C LYS A 18 7.91 -7.15 7.83
N TYR A 19 7.05 -8.10 7.49
CA TYR A 19 5.72 -8.22 8.11
C TYR A 19 5.78 -8.36 9.63
N ASN A 20 6.72 -9.15 10.14
CA ASN A 20 6.95 -9.33 11.58
C ASN A 20 7.35 -8.05 12.34
N ASN A 21 7.70 -6.97 11.63
CA ASN A 21 8.01 -5.67 12.24
C ASN A 21 6.80 -4.74 12.28
N VAL A 22 5.64 -5.14 11.74
CA VAL A 22 4.41 -4.36 11.83
C VAL A 22 3.96 -4.31 13.28
N THR A 23 3.79 -3.10 13.80
CA THR A 23 3.45 -2.89 15.21
C THR A 23 1.94 -3.00 15.46
N ASN A 24 1.54 -3.24 16.71
CA ASN A 24 0.12 -3.19 17.11
C ASN A 24 -0.51 -1.82 16.83
N LEU A 25 0.27 -0.73 16.93
CA LEU A 25 -0.19 0.61 16.55
C LEU A 25 -0.53 0.67 15.07
N GLU A 26 0.34 0.15 14.19
CA GLU A 26 0.08 0.13 12.75
C GLU A 26 -1.10 -0.77 12.38
N ASN A 27 -1.28 -1.90 13.07
CA ASN A 27 -2.47 -2.74 12.93
C ASN A 27 -3.76 -2.00 13.33
N GLY A 28 -3.76 -1.31 14.47
CA GLY A 28 -4.93 -0.52 14.90
C GLY A 28 -5.23 0.67 13.98
N ILE A 29 -4.21 1.29 13.39
CA ILE A 29 -4.42 2.30 12.34
C ILE A 29 -5.08 1.65 11.14
N TRP A 30 -4.56 0.52 10.64
CA TRP A 30 -5.17 -0.21 9.52
C TRP A 30 -6.64 -0.52 9.77
N GLU A 31 -6.95 -1.10 10.94
CA GLU A 31 -8.31 -1.47 11.32
C GLU A 31 -9.26 -0.28 11.28
N LYS A 32 -8.86 0.84 11.89
CA LYS A 32 -9.65 2.07 11.87
C LYS A 32 -9.92 2.56 10.44
N LEU A 33 -8.94 2.44 9.55
CA LEU A 33 -9.10 2.84 8.15
C LEU A 33 -10.04 1.91 7.40
N PHE A 34 -9.90 0.60 7.61
CA PHE A 34 -10.72 -0.41 6.95
C PHE A 34 -12.19 -0.25 7.36
N ILE A 35 -12.48 -0.18 8.66
CA ILE A 35 -13.84 -0.04 9.21
C ILE A 35 -14.54 1.22 8.66
N ASN A 36 -13.81 2.32 8.51
CA ASN A 36 -14.39 3.57 8.00
C ASN A 36 -14.71 3.51 6.49
N VAL A 37 -13.98 2.68 5.71
CA VAL A 37 -14.14 2.58 4.25
C VAL A 37 -15.07 1.45 3.85
N GLU A 38 -15.18 0.40 4.67
CA GLU A 38 -15.99 -0.79 4.37
C GLU A 38 -17.46 -0.49 3.99
N PRO A 39 -18.22 0.36 4.71
CA PRO A 39 -19.59 0.68 4.31
C PRO A 39 -19.68 1.36 2.93
N LEU A 40 -18.65 2.13 2.56
CA LEU A 40 -18.58 2.80 1.26
C LEU A 40 -18.22 1.82 0.15
N ILE A 41 -17.39 0.81 0.46
CA ILE A 41 -17.05 -0.28 -0.47
C ILE A 41 -18.34 -0.99 -0.89
N ASP A 42 -19.16 -1.41 0.06
CA ASP A 42 -20.39 -2.15 -0.23
C ASP A 42 -21.40 -1.35 -1.06
N GLN A 43 -21.40 -0.02 -0.92
CA GLN A 43 -22.35 0.86 -1.60
C GLN A 43 -21.92 1.29 -3.00
N TYR A 44 -20.63 1.57 -3.22
CA TYR A 44 -20.20 2.36 -4.38
C TYR A 44 -19.27 1.65 -5.36
N VAL A 45 -18.60 0.56 -4.97
CA VAL A 45 -17.59 -0.06 -5.85
C VAL A 45 -18.22 -1.02 -6.85
N CYS A 46 -17.51 -1.31 -7.94
CA CYS A 46 -17.96 -2.30 -8.92
C CYS A 46 -17.91 -3.74 -8.36
N LYS A 47 -18.59 -4.65 -9.06
CA LYS A 47 -18.69 -6.06 -8.66
C LYS A 47 -17.33 -6.76 -8.61
N GLU A 48 -16.45 -6.41 -9.53
CA GLU A 48 -15.09 -6.96 -9.64
C GLU A 48 -14.24 -6.60 -8.42
N TYR A 49 -14.38 -5.38 -7.90
CA TYR A 49 -13.73 -4.96 -6.67
C TYR A 49 -14.26 -5.74 -5.46
N LEU A 50 -15.59 -5.87 -5.33
CA LEU A 50 -16.19 -6.66 -4.25
C LEU A 50 -15.75 -8.12 -4.30
N LEU A 51 -15.67 -8.70 -5.50
CA LEU A 51 -15.17 -10.06 -5.68
C LEU A 51 -13.72 -10.18 -5.21
N GLY A 52 -12.84 -9.25 -5.62
CA GLY A 52 -11.45 -9.22 -5.18
C GLY A 52 -11.29 -9.11 -3.65
N MET A 53 -12.09 -8.25 -3.01
CA MET A 53 -12.08 -8.11 -1.54
C MET A 53 -12.57 -9.37 -0.81
N ARG A 54 -13.44 -10.17 -1.44
CA ARG A 54 -13.93 -11.44 -0.87
C ARG A 54 -12.98 -12.62 -1.12
N THR A 55 -12.19 -12.57 -2.19
CA THR A 55 -11.28 -13.67 -2.57
C THR A 55 -9.89 -13.52 -1.96
N LEU A 56 -9.40 -12.29 -1.81
CA LEU A 56 -8.08 -12.04 -1.26
C LEU A 56 -8.13 -12.05 0.28
N PRO A 57 -7.11 -12.60 0.96
CA PRO A 57 -7.03 -12.66 2.41
C PRO A 57 -6.60 -11.31 2.98
N ILE A 58 -7.40 -10.26 2.76
CA ILE A 58 -7.16 -8.91 3.27
C ILE A 58 -7.86 -8.80 4.63
N PRO A 59 -7.13 -8.84 5.75
CA PRO A 59 -7.74 -8.78 7.07
C PRO A 59 -8.27 -7.38 7.37
N LYS A 60 -9.36 -7.32 8.14
CA LYS A 60 -9.94 -6.05 8.58
C LYS A 60 -9.22 -5.46 9.79
N ASP A 61 -8.52 -6.29 10.57
CA ASP A 61 -8.02 -5.98 11.92
C ASP A 61 -6.49 -5.77 11.99
N ARG A 62 -5.77 -5.99 10.90
CA ARG A 62 -4.30 -5.89 10.88
C ARG A 62 -3.77 -5.57 9.49
N PHE A 63 -2.53 -5.13 9.41
CA PHE A 63 -1.88 -4.85 8.13
C PHE A 63 -1.85 -6.11 7.25
N PRO A 64 -2.06 -6.02 5.91
CA PRO A 64 -2.00 -7.17 5.02
C PRO A 64 -0.57 -7.69 4.82
N GLU A 65 -0.40 -9.00 4.76
CA GLU A 65 0.87 -9.65 4.44
C GLU A 65 0.97 -9.92 2.94
N PHE A 66 1.95 -9.31 2.28
CA PHE A 66 2.10 -9.38 0.82
C PHE A 66 2.38 -10.80 0.34
N ASP A 67 3.16 -11.58 1.10
CA ASP A 67 3.49 -12.96 0.76
C ASP A 67 2.27 -13.90 0.84
N SER A 68 1.21 -13.51 1.56
CA SER A 68 -0.07 -14.24 1.58
C SER A 68 -1.00 -13.85 0.42
N ILE A 69 -0.83 -12.65 -0.15
CA ILE A 69 -1.74 -12.08 -1.16
C ILE A 69 -1.17 -12.25 -2.57
N SER A 70 0.11 -11.91 -2.77
CA SER A 70 0.75 -11.86 -4.09
C SER A 70 0.63 -13.19 -4.87
N PRO A 71 0.83 -14.37 -4.26
CA PRO A 71 0.67 -15.64 -4.97
C PRO A 71 -0.77 -15.89 -5.49
N LEU A 72 -1.78 -15.40 -4.76
CA LEU A 72 -3.19 -15.54 -5.19
C LEU A 72 -3.51 -14.62 -6.36
N VAL A 73 -2.97 -13.40 -6.35
CA VAL A 73 -3.08 -12.45 -7.46
C VAL A 73 -2.37 -13.00 -8.69
N GLU A 74 -1.15 -13.53 -8.53
CA GLU A 74 -0.33 -14.08 -9.61
C GLU A 74 -1.03 -15.26 -10.28
N ASN A 75 -1.50 -16.23 -9.48
CA ASN A 75 -2.21 -17.40 -10.00
C ASN A 75 -3.50 -17.04 -10.75
N SER A 76 -4.14 -15.93 -10.40
CA SER A 76 -5.44 -15.53 -10.98
C SER A 76 -5.32 -14.57 -12.17
N THR A 77 -4.21 -13.83 -12.26
CA THR A 77 -4.11 -12.68 -13.19
C THR A 77 -2.75 -12.54 -13.86
N GLU A 78 -1.75 -13.33 -13.47
CA GLU A 78 -0.35 -13.19 -13.86
C GLU A 78 0.28 -11.86 -13.38
N TRP A 79 -0.37 -11.14 -12.45
CA TRP A 79 0.17 -9.98 -11.76
C TRP A 79 0.70 -10.32 -10.38
N GLU A 80 1.76 -9.63 -9.96
CA GLU A 80 2.30 -9.73 -8.60
C GLU A 80 2.43 -8.36 -7.93
N LEU A 81 2.47 -8.37 -6.60
CA LEU A 81 2.84 -7.19 -5.83
C LEU A 81 4.37 -7.01 -5.89
N ALA A 82 4.83 -5.79 -6.15
CA ALA A 82 6.23 -5.42 -6.08
C ALA A 82 6.47 -4.48 -4.89
N PRO A 83 7.04 -4.98 -3.78
CA PRO A 83 7.33 -4.15 -2.61
C PRO A 83 8.40 -3.10 -2.91
N VAL A 84 8.07 -1.81 -2.75
CA VAL A 84 8.96 -0.68 -3.07
C VAL A 84 9.18 0.27 -1.89
N ALA A 85 10.34 0.92 -1.90
CA ALA A 85 10.79 1.80 -0.82
C ALA A 85 10.02 3.12 -0.74
N GLY A 86 9.37 3.56 -1.81
CA GLY A 86 8.67 4.84 -1.88
C GLY A 86 8.18 5.17 -3.29
N PHE A 87 8.06 6.48 -3.57
CA PHE A 87 7.62 6.97 -4.87
C PHE A 87 8.63 6.63 -5.96
N LEU A 88 8.15 6.18 -7.11
CA LEU A 88 8.98 5.82 -8.25
C LEU A 88 8.91 6.93 -9.29
N ASP A 89 9.95 7.09 -10.10
CA ASP A 89 9.83 7.84 -11.34
C ASP A 89 8.90 7.12 -12.34
N GLU A 90 8.41 7.87 -13.32
CA GLU A 90 7.46 7.35 -14.31
C GLU A 90 8.03 6.16 -15.09
N THR A 91 9.31 6.21 -15.45
CA THR A 91 9.95 5.20 -16.29
C THR A 91 9.97 3.86 -15.57
N LEU A 92 10.38 3.86 -14.29
CA LEU A 92 10.39 2.68 -13.45
C LEU A 92 8.97 2.21 -13.14
N TYR A 93 8.03 3.11 -12.84
CA TYR A 93 6.63 2.76 -12.58
C TYR A 93 6.00 2.01 -13.77
N PHE A 94 6.13 2.57 -14.98
CA PHE A 94 5.59 1.95 -16.18
C PHE A 94 6.34 0.67 -16.57
N TYR A 95 7.66 0.61 -16.35
CA TYR A 95 8.42 -0.62 -16.52
C TYR A 95 7.86 -1.76 -15.65
N LEU A 96 7.58 -1.50 -14.36
CA LEU A 96 6.98 -2.52 -13.48
C LEU A 96 5.60 -2.95 -13.97
N ASN A 97 4.72 -2.01 -14.31
CA ASN A 97 3.38 -2.31 -14.81
C ASN A 97 3.40 -3.11 -16.13
N ALA A 98 4.30 -2.78 -17.06
CA ALA A 98 4.47 -3.53 -18.31
C ALA A 98 4.91 -4.98 -18.08
N ASN A 99 5.53 -5.27 -16.92
CA ASN A 99 5.92 -6.61 -16.48
C ASN A 99 4.91 -7.22 -15.48
N ARG A 100 3.68 -6.68 -15.41
CA ARG A 100 2.60 -7.10 -14.50
C ARG A 100 2.99 -7.07 -13.02
N LYS A 101 3.82 -6.10 -12.64
CA LYS A 101 4.23 -5.89 -11.25
C LYS A 101 3.60 -4.60 -10.75
N PHE A 102 2.73 -4.71 -9.76
CA PHE A 102 2.09 -3.54 -9.16
C PHE A 102 2.91 -3.04 -7.97
N PRO A 103 3.52 -1.84 -8.02
CA PRO A 103 4.37 -1.36 -6.94
C PRO A 103 3.55 -0.99 -5.69
N VAL A 104 3.92 -1.54 -4.53
CA VAL A 104 3.23 -1.31 -3.25
C VAL A 104 4.24 -0.93 -2.17
N THR A 105 3.90 0.06 -1.33
CA THR A 105 4.72 0.43 -0.15
C THR A 105 4.21 -0.25 1.11
N ASP A 106 5.11 -0.64 2.01
CA ASP A 106 4.80 -1.34 3.26
C ASP A 106 4.56 -0.40 4.46
N ILE A 107 4.15 0.86 4.23
CA ILE A 107 4.04 1.89 5.26
C ILE A 107 2.61 2.43 5.39
N ILE A 108 2.18 2.74 6.61
CA ILE A 108 0.85 3.30 6.90
C ILE A 108 0.97 4.72 7.44
N ARG A 109 0.05 5.59 7.04
CA ARG A 109 -0.01 6.98 7.52
C ARG A 109 -0.15 7.07 9.05
N GLN A 110 0.29 8.17 9.63
CA GLN A 110 0.17 8.47 11.08
C GLN A 110 0.90 7.47 12.01
N SER A 111 1.79 6.64 11.47
CA SER A 111 2.66 5.78 12.29
C SER A 111 4.04 6.43 12.51
N PRO A 112 4.76 6.10 13.60
CA PRO A 112 6.10 6.60 13.82
C PRO A 112 7.06 6.31 12.65
N ARG A 113 6.90 5.16 12.00
CA ARG A 113 7.68 4.78 10.81
C ARG A 113 7.40 5.72 9.63
N PHE A 114 6.15 6.17 9.47
CA PHE A 114 5.77 7.17 8.48
C PHE A 114 6.39 8.53 8.79
N ASP A 115 6.29 8.99 10.03
CA ASP A 115 6.86 10.27 10.46
C ASP A 115 8.39 10.27 10.33
N GLU A 116 9.05 9.17 10.67
CA GLU A 116 10.49 9.00 10.50
C GLU A 116 10.88 9.05 9.01
N LYS A 117 10.20 8.26 8.17
CA LYS A 117 10.48 8.18 6.72
C LYS A 117 10.36 9.54 6.03
N TYR A 118 9.43 10.37 6.48
CA TYR A 118 9.11 11.67 5.87
C TYR A 118 9.49 12.85 6.76
N SER A 119 10.39 12.64 7.72
CA SER A 119 10.87 13.69 8.60
C SER A 119 11.49 14.85 7.80
N GLY A 120 11.10 16.08 8.13
CA GLY A 120 11.53 17.28 7.41
C GLY A 120 10.86 17.50 6.05
N VAL A 121 9.89 16.67 5.67
CA VAL A 121 9.04 16.82 4.48
C VAL A 121 7.63 17.21 4.91
N ILE A 122 7.10 18.30 4.38
CA ILE A 122 5.68 18.64 4.56
C ILE A 122 4.87 17.81 3.58
N ILE A 123 4.30 16.70 4.06
CA ILE A 123 3.30 15.94 3.30
C ILE A 123 1.92 16.54 3.61
N GLN A 124 1.38 17.31 2.68
CA GLN A 124 -0.04 17.66 2.72
C GLN A 124 -0.89 16.45 2.36
N MET A 125 -1.32 15.68 3.36
CA MET A 125 -2.40 14.69 3.21
C MET A 125 -3.75 15.42 3.14
N LYS A 126 -3.96 16.26 2.12
CA LYS A 126 -5.24 16.93 1.90
C LYS A 126 -6.27 16.07 1.14
N LEU A 127 -5.89 14.84 0.78
CA LEU A 127 -6.77 13.86 0.13
C LEU A 127 -7.12 12.77 1.15
N ALA A 128 -8.42 12.61 1.42
CA ALA A 128 -9.07 11.73 2.39
C ALA A 128 -9.42 12.32 3.78
N MET A 129 -9.59 13.65 3.91
CA MET A 129 -10.57 14.16 4.86
C MET A 129 -11.94 14.22 4.17
N PHE A 130 -12.71 13.15 4.25
CA PHE A 130 -14.13 13.36 4.47
C PHE A 130 -14.24 13.83 5.92
N GLN A 131 -14.29 15.15 6.10
CA GLN A 131 -14.70 15.73 7.38
C GLN A 131 -16.14 15.30 7.63
N THR A 132 -16.37 14.77 8.84
CA THR A 132 -17.64 14.68 9.59
C THR A 132 -18.93 14.49 8.82
#